data_AF-A0A0X3W7D0-F1
#
_entry.id   AF-A0A0X3W7D0-F1
#
_cell.length_a   1.000
_cell.length_b   1.000
_cell.length_c   1.000
_cell.angle_alpha   90.00
_cell.angle_beta   90.00
_cell.angle_gamma   90.00
#
_symmetry.space_group_name_H-M   'P 1'
#
loop_
_entity.id
_entity.type
_entity.pdbx_description
1 polymer ?
#
loop_
_entity_poly.entity_id
_entity_poly.type
_entity_poly.pdbx_seq_one_letter_code
_entity_poly.pdbx_strand_id
1 'polypeptide(L)' 'MPWPARPAEDIRYGQQLEHAVIEVREGRGWRSVTEAETVGASRVLTLDAPVARTWRLRVTGARQRVRIAEFGLYRSEV' A
#
# COMPACT_ATOMS: atom_id res chain seq x y z
N MET A 1 -17.64 6.12 2.23
CA MET A 1 -17.34 4.68 2.10
C MET A 1 -15.83 4.51 2.02
N PRO A 2 -15.21 3.65 2.85
CA PRO A 2 -13.76 3.45 2.82
C PRO A 2 -13.33 2.63 1.62
N TRP A 3 -12.14 2.91 1.11
CA TRP A 3 -11.55 2.19 -0.03
C TRP A 3 -10.41 1.34 0.48
N PRO A 4 -10.51 0.00 0.47
CA PRO A 4 -9.40 -0.81 0.92
C PRO A 4 -8.25 -0.79 -0.09
N ALA A 5 -7.03 -0.58 0.41
CA ALA A 5 -5.81 -0.99 -0.28
C ALA A 5 -5.36 -2.35 0.25
N ARG A 6 -4.90 -3.23 -0.63
CA ARG A 6 -4.40 -4.56 -0.28
C ARG A 6 -3.02 -4.82 -0.88
N PRO A 7 -1.94 -4.34 -0.24
CA PRO A 7 -0.60 -4.81 -0.56
C PRO A 7 -0.37 -6.24 -0.06
N ALA A 8 0.45 -6.98 -0.79
CA ALA A 8 0.95 -8.29 -0.42
C ALA A 8 2.42 -8.46 -0.82
N GLU A 9 3.23 -9.00 0.07
CA GLU A 9 4.59 -9.46 -0.25
C GLU A 9 4.55 -10.88 -0.81
N ASP A 10 5.54 -11.20 -1.65
CA ASP A 10 5.84 -12.58 -2.02
C ASP A 10 6.55 -13.29 -0.87
N ILE A 11 5.75 -13.82 0.04
CA ILE A 11 6.24 -14.47 1.27
C ILE A 11 7.07 -15.74 1.02
N ARG A 12 7.14 -16.26 -0.21
CA ARG A 12 8.11 -17.32 -0.57
C ARG A 12 9.56 -16.87 -0.37
N TYR A 13 9.79 -15.56 -0.33
CA TYR A 13 11.08 -14.92 -0.07
C TYR A 13 11.14 -14.26 1.31
N GLY A 14 10.20 -14.60 2.21
CA GLY A 14 10.06 -14.03 3.54
C GLY A 14 9.38 -12.67 3.55
N GLN A 15 9.04 -12.21 4.75
CA GLN A 15 8.54 -10.87 5.02
C GLN A 15 9.72 -9.91 5.22
N GLN A 16 9.84 -8.90 4.37
CA GLN A 16 11.01 -8.00 4.34
C GLN A 16 10.62 -6.54 4.61
N LEU A 17 9.40 -6.13 4.27
CA LEU A 17 8.91 -4.77 4.46
C LEU A 17 8.69 -4.47 5.94
N GLU A 18 9.28 -3.37 6.42
CA GLU A 18 9.13 -2.87 7.79
C GLU A 18 8.27 -1.61 7.85
N HIS A 19 8.45 -0.72 6.87
CA HIS A 19 7.66 0.50 6.73
C HIS A 19 7.40 0.82 5.26
N ALA A 20 6.19 1.29 4.97
CA ALA A 20 5.81 1.84 3.69
C ALA A 20 4.73 2.91 3.84
N VAL A 21 4.63 3.76 2.84
CA VAL A 21 3.52 4.71 2.69
C VAL A 21 2.75 4.42 1.42
N ILE A 22 1.43 4.58 1.49
CA ILE A 22 0.59 4.66 0.29
C ILE A 22 0.31 6.13 0.04
N GLU A 23 0.57 6.54 -1.19
CA GLU A 23 0.47 7.91 -1.64
C GLU A 23 -0.48 8.02 -2.83
N VAL A 24 -1.11 9.17 -2.93
CA VAL A 24 -1.91 9.58 -4.08
C VAL A 24 -1.23 10.71 -4.83
N ARG A 25 -1.35 10.71 -6.15
CA ARG A 25 -0.88 11.85 -6.97
C ARG A 25 -1.88 13.00 -6.87
N GLU A 26 -1.39 14.17 -6.48
CA GLU A 26 -2.16 15.42 -6.41
C GLU A 26 -1.45 16.51 -7.22
N GLY A 27 -2.05 16.89 -8.36
CA GLY A 27 -1.38 17.76 -9.33
C GLY A 27 -0.06 17.15 -9.80
N ARG A 28 1.06 17.83 -9.48
CA ARG A 28 2.42 17.36 -9.77
C ARG A 28 3.10 16.67 -8.59
N GLY A 29 2.46 16.67 -7.41
CA GLY A 29 3.00 16.15 -6.16
C GLY A 29 2.42 14.80 -5.77
N TRP A 30 2.94 14.28 -4.66
CA TRP A 30 2.45 13.08 -4.00
C TRP A 30 2.06 13.43 -2.57
N ARG A 31 0.91 12.93 -2.10
CA ARG A 31 0.46 13.07 -0.73
C ARG A 31 0.26 11.70 -0.11
N SER A 32 0.82 11.48 1.08
CA SER A 32 0.58 10.26 1.86
C SER A 32 -0.88 10.21 2.32
N VAL A 33 -1.49 9.03 2.19
CA VAL A 33 -2.88 8.80 2.62
C VAL A 33 -3.00 7.74 3.71
N THR A 34 -2.04 6.83 3.79
CA THR A 34 -1.94 5.87 4.89
C THR A 34 -0.53 5.32 4.96
N GLU A 35 -0.22 4.67 6.08
CA GLU A 35 1.05 4.01 6.34
C GLU A 35 0.82 2.51 6.55
N ALA A 36 1.83 1.74 6.22
CA ALA A 36 1.91 0.32 6.54
C ALA A 36 3.22 0.09 7.29
N GLU A 37 3.15 -0.61 8.43
CA GLU A 37 4.34 -1.23 9.01
C GLU A 37 4.62 -2.51 8.22
N THR A 38 4.45 -3.69 8.80
CA THR A 38 4.60 -4.96 8.08
C THR A 38 3.38 -5.29 7.20
N VAL A 39 3.63 -5.89 6.03
CA VAL A 39 2.57 -6.35 5.10
C VAL A 39 2.44 -7.87 5.12
N GLY A 40 3.54 -8.61 4.90
CA GLY A 40 3.52 -10.07 4.85
C GLY A 40 2.61 -10.61 3.73
N ALA A 41 1.86 -11.68 3.99
CA ALA A 41 1.08 -12.37 2.97
C ALA A 41 -0.02 -11.50 2.34
N SER A 42 -0.63 -10.61 3.11
CA SER A 42 -1.62 -9.62 2.66
C SER A 42 -1.98 -8.72 3.84
N ARG A 43 -2.12 -7.42 3.60
CA ARG A 43 -2.64 -6.45 4.58
C ARG A 43 -3.79 -5.68 3.97
N VAL A 44 -4.88 -5.47 4.70
CA VAL A 44 -5.96 -4.57 4.27
C VAL A 44 -5.81 -3.25 5.01
N LEU A 45 -5.75 -2.15 4.26
CA LEU A 45 -5.61 -0.79 4.79
C LEU A 45 -6.82 0.03 4.36
N THR A 46 -7.48 0.65 5.33
CA THR A 46 -8.61 1.55 5.10
C THR A 46 -8.08 2.90 4.61
N LEU A 47 -8.57 3.37 3.47
CA LEU A 47 -8.27 4.69 2.94
C LEU A 47 -9.45 5.64 3.18
N ASP A 48 -9.16 6.81 3.73
CA ASP A 48 -10.17 7.83 4.06
C ASP A 48 -10.70 8.58 2.82
N ALA A 49 -9.95 8.60 1.72
CA ALA A 49 -10.26 9.44 0.55
C ALA A 49 -10.10 8.68 -0.78
N PRO A 50 -11.15 8.63 -1.62
CA PRO A 50 -11.11 7.87 -2.86
C PRO A 50 -11.16 8.73 -4.10
N VAL A 51 -10.05 9.32 -4.51
CA VAL A 51 -10.13 10.27 -5.63
C VAL A 51 -8.91 10.33 -6.52
N ALA A 52 -7.92 9.47 -6.31
CA ALA A 52 -6.72 9.52 -7.12
C ALA A 52 -6.79 8.57 -8.32
N ARG A 53 -6.41 9.08 -9.48
CA ARG A 53 -6.17 8.26 -10.69
C ARG A 53 -4.84 7.54 -10.66
N THR A 54 -3.92 7.97 -9.79
CA THR A 54 -2.58 7.41 -9.69
C THR A 54 -2.22 7.25 -8.24
N TRP A 55 -1.80 6.04 -7.91
CA TRP A 55 -1.43 5.61 -6.57
C TRP A 55 0.02 5.12 -6.59
N ARG A 56 0.68 5.21 -5.45
CA ARG A 56 2.04 4.69 -5.26
C ARG A 56 2.15 4.04 -3.90
N LEU A 57 2.63 2.81 -3.88
CA LEU A 57 3.20 2.20 -2.69
C LEU A 57 4.69 2.54 -2.67
N ARG A 58 5.16 3.16 -1.60
CA ARG A 58 6.58 3.49 -1.42
C ARG A 58 7.10 2.84 -0.15
N VAL A 59 7.96 1.84 -0.33
CA VAL A 59 8.70 1.20 0.76
C VAL A 59 9.69 2.22 1.33
N THR A 60 9.62 2.45 2.65
CA THR A 60 10.48 3.40 3.38
C THR A 60 11.41 2.70 4.36
N GLY A 61 11.15 1.44 4.71
CA GLY A 61 12.03 0.59 5.52
C GLY A 61 11.87 -0.87 5.15
N ALA A 62 12.99 -1.59 5.05
CA ALA A 62 13.01 -3.01 4.76
C ALA A 62 14.28 -3.68 5.26
N ARG A 63 14.15 -4.93 5.70
CA ARG A 63 15.28 -5.79 6.13
C ARG A 63 16.18 -6.17 4.96
N GLN A 64 15.57 -6.46 3.81
CA GLN A 64 16.24 -6.79 2.55
C GLN A 64 15.37 -6.34 1.36
N ARG A 65 15.70 -6.81 0.15
CA ARG A 65 14.91 -6.55 -1.05
C ARG A 65 13.47 -7.06 -0.88
N VAL A 66 12.54 -6.12 -0.81
CA VAL A 66 11.09 -6.39 -0.81
C VAL A 66 10.65 -6.91 -2.18
N ARG A 67 9.83 -7.95 -2.18
CA ARG A 67 9.12 -8.45 -3.36
C ARG A 67 7.63 -8.26 -3.13
N ILE A 68 7.03 -7.33 -3.84
CA ILE A 68 5.58 -7.12 -3.79
C ILE A 68 4.94 -8.07 -4.80
N ALA A 69 4.07 -8.95 -4.31
CA ALA A 69 3.29 -9.86 -5.13
C ALA A 69 2.05 -9.16 -5.69
N GLU A 70 1.42 -8.28 -4.91
CA GLU A 70 0.21 -7.59 -5.28
C GLU A 70 0.10 -6.21 -4.63
N PHE A 71 -0.49 -5.25 -5.35
CA PHE A 71 -0.96 -3.99 -4.80
C PHE A 71 -2.34 -3.68 -5.40
N GLY A 72 -3.39 -4.08 -4.68
CA GLY A 72 -4.79 -3.92 -5.09
C GLY A 72 -5.47 -2.71 -4.43
N LEU A 73 -6.39 -2.08 -5.15
CA LEU A 73 -7.28 -1.04 -4.63
C LEU A 73 -8.72 -1.43 -4.94
N TYR A 74 -9.60 -1.34 -3.95
CA TYR A 74 -10.97 -1.81 -4.06
C TYR A 74 -11.95 -0.69 -3.74
N ARG A 75 -13.09 -0.71 -4.42
CA ARG A 75 -14.28 0.07 -4.04
C ARG A 75 -15.17 -0.86 -3.22
N SER A 76 -15.38 -0.55 -1.95
CA SER A 76 -16.38 -1.26 -1.15
C SER A 76 -17.74 -0.65 -1.44
N GLU A 77 -18.64 -1.42 -2.06
CA GLU A 77 -20.06 -1.10 -2.19
C GLU A 77 -20.78 -1.89 -1.10
N VAL A 78 -21.27 -1.19 -0.08
CA VAL A 78 -22.20 -1.76 0.91
C VAL A 78 -23.50 -1.01 0.77
#